data_AF-A0A131XIH6-F1
#
_entry.id   AF-A0A131XIH6-F1
#
_cell.length_a   1.000
_cell.length_b   1.000
_cell.length_c   1.000
_cell.angle_alpha   90.00
_cell.angle_beta   90.00
_cell.angle_gamma   90.00
#
_symmetry.space_group_name_H-M   'P 1'
#
loop_
_entity.id
_entity.type
_entity.pdbx_description
1 polymer ?
#
loop_
_entity_poly.entity_id
_entity_poly.type
_entity_poly.pdbx_seq_one_letter_code
_entity_poly.pdbx_strand_id
1 'polypeptide(L)'
;SKVLLENYVRYVPQVGPDKKFRSKKDMFKRIAEHIFEETGKQRTGEQCENRYKTIMRRKRRQGEGSATGVARARILLRKAAASEDGEEEHVMEEEEPEIEEEESQSKQGESQQD
;
A
#
# COMPACT_ATOMS: atom_id res chain seq x y z
N SER A 1 -1.18 14.98 -18.22
CA SER A 1 -0.12 14.20 -17.54
C SER A 1 1.27 14.39 -18.13
N LYS A 2 1.42 15.00 -19.32
CA LYS A 2 2.71 15.33 -19.93
C LYS A 2 3.54 16.28 -19.04
N VAL A 3 2.96 17.42 -18.68
CA VAL A 3 3.51 18.43 -17.74
C VAL A 3 4.04 17.82 -16.44
N LEU A 4 3.28 16.90 -15.82
CA LEU A 4 3.69 16.20 -14.59
C LEU A 4 4.99 15.40 -14.79
N LEU A 5 5.11 14.66 -15.88
CA LEU A 5 6.27 13.82 -16.15
C LEU A 5 7.50 14.65 -16.54
N GLU A 6 7.31 15.71 -17.32
CA GLU A 6 8.37 16.64 -17.72
C GLU A 6 8.97 17.34 -16.50
N ASN A 7 8.11 17.90 -15.63
CA ASN A 7 8.55 18.53 -14.39
C ASN A 7 9.18 17.52 -13.43
N TYR A 8 8.69 16.27 -13.37
CA TYR A 8 9.33 15.22 -12.57
C TYR A 8 10.77 14.94 -13.01
N VAL A 9 11.00 14.76 -14.32
CA VAL A 9 12.35 14.51 -14.86
C VAL A 9 13.28 15.69 -14.57
N ARG A 10 12.78 16.93 -14.67
CA ARG A 10 13.55 18.14 -14.35
C ARG A 10 13.93 18.23 -12.87
N TYR A 11 13.03 17.85 -11.96
CA TYR A 11 13.21 18.08 -10.52
C TYR A 11 13.75 16.89 -9.74
N VAL A 12 13.59 15.66 -10.20
CA VAL A 12 14.07 14.47 -9.47
C VAL A 12 15.58 14.49 -9.17
N PRO A 13 16.48 15.01 -10.04
CA PRO A 13 17.90 15.11 -9.72
C PRO A 13 18.20 16.14 -8.62
N GLN A 14 17.25 17.04 -8.34
CA GLN A 14 17.33 18.10 -7.34
C GLN A 14 16.75 17.69 -5.99
N VAL A 15 16.44 16.39 -5.79
CA VAL A 15 15.96 15.84 -4.52
C VAL A 15 17.12 15.23 -3.72
N GLY A 16 17.31 15.66 -2.48
CA GLY A 16 18.35 15.16 -1.57
C GLY A 16 18.50 16.01 -0.30
N PRO A 17 19.29 15.57 0.69
CA PRO A 17 19.51 16.31 1.94
C PRO A 17 19.94 17.77 1.73
N ASP A 18 20.91 17.97 0.84
CA ASP A 18 21.53 19.28 0.57
C ASP A 18 21.15 19.85 -0.81
N LYS A 19 20.02 19.41 -1.36
CA LYS A 19 19.52 19.87 -2.67
C LYS A 19 18.29 20.75 -2.52
N LYS A 20 17.82 21.31 -3.64
CA LYS A 20 16.65 22.20 -3.70
C LYS A 20 15.42 21.62 -2.98
N PHE A 21 15.17 20.32 -3.15
CA PHE A 21 14.07 19.64 -2.47
C PHE A 21 14.63 18.65 -1.45
N ARG A 22 14.33 18.85 -0.17
CA ARG A 22 14.71 17.93 0.91
C ARG A 22 14.11 16.53 0.70
N SER A 23 12.90 16.47 0.14
CA SER A 23 12.12 15.26 -0.06
C SER A 23 11.37 15.25 -1.40
N LYS A 24 10.96 14.05 -1.86
CA LYS A 24 10.06 13.92 -3.03
C LYS A 24 8.70 14.56 -2.78
N LYS A 25 8.23 14.60 -1.52
CA LYS A 25 6.96 15.24 -1.16
C LYS A 25 6.99 16.73 -1.47
N ASP A 26 8.08 17.41 -1.13
CA ASP A 26 8.24 18.85 -1.41
C ASP A 26 8.40 19.12 -2.91
N MET A 27 9.12 18.25 -3.62
CA MET A 27 9.17 18.29 -5.08
C MET A 27 7.77 18.18 -5.70
N PHE A 28 6.92 17.24 -5.25
CA PHE A 28 5.57 17.10 -5.78
C PHE A 28 4.65 18.28 -5.46
N LYS A 29 4.84 18.97 -4.32
CA LYS A 29 4.16 20.25 -4.05
C LYS A 29 4.52 21.30 -5.11
N ARG A 30 5.81 21.45 -5.41
CA ARG A 30 6.27 22.39 -6.45
C ARG A 30 5.75 22.03 -7.84
N ILE A 31 5.67 20.74 -8.17
CA ILE A 31 5.08 20.29 -9.43
C ILE A 31 3.58 20.65 -9.50
N ALA A 32 2.86 20.56 -8.38
CA ALA A 32 1.45 20.89 -8.33
C ALA A 32 1.20 22.39 -8.60
N GLU A 33 2.05 23.26 -8.05
CA GLU A 33 2.04 24.70 -8.36
C GLU A 33 2.28 24.95 -9.85
N HIS A 34 3.29 24.32 -10.45
CA HIS A 34 3.55 24.46 -11.89
C HIS A 34 2.41 23.95 -12.77
N ILE A 35 1.74 22.85 -12.38
CA ILE A 35 0.56 22.37 -13.10
C ILE A 35 -0.56 23.41 -13.04
N PHE A 36 -0.74 24.09 -11.90
CA PHE A 36 -1.69 25.19 -11.80
C PHE A 36 -1.29 26.37 -12.68
N GLU A 37 -0.02 26.80 -12.64
CA GLU A 37 0.53 27.88 -13.48
C GLU A 37 0.33 27.59 -14.99
N GLU A 38 0.59 26.37 -15.44
CA GLU A 38 0.52 26.02 -16.87
C GLU A 38 -0.89 25.68 -17.37
N THR A 39 -1.75 25.12 -16.51
CA THR A 39 -3.04 24.54 -16.95
C THR A 39 -4.27 25.14 -16.28
N GLY A 40 -4.08 26.01 -15.28
CA GLY A 40 -5.16 26.57 -14.46
C GLY A 40 -5.84 25.56 -13.53
N LYS A 41 -5.38 24.31 -13.49
CA LYS A 41 -6.02 23.23 -12.71
C LYS A 41 -5.36 23.08 -11.36
N GLN A 42 -6.12 23.32 -10.29
CA GLN A 42 -5.65 23.08 -8.94
C GLN A 42 -5.43 21.58 -8.70
N ARG A 43 -4.27 21.25 -8.13
CA ARG A 43 -3.89 19.91 -7.70
C ARG A 43 -3.09 20.02 -6.41
N THR A 44 -3.14 18.98 -5.59
CA THR A 44 -2.24 18.85 -4.44
C THR A 44 -0.99 18.05 -4.83
N GLY A 45 0.10 18.19 -4.06
CA GLY A 45 1.31 17.39 -4.26
C GLY A 45 1.03 15.89 -4.18
N GLU A 46 0.17 15.47 -3.25
CA GLU A 46 -0.25 14.07 -3.11
C GLU A 46 -0.99 13.55 -4.35
N GLN A 47 -1.90 14.35 -4.92
CA GLN A 47 -2.59 13.98 -6.17
C GLN A 47 -1.61 13.80 -7.32
N CYS A 48 -0.59 14.66 -7.41
CA CYS A 48 0.45 14.57 -8.42
C CYS A 48 1.31 13.31 -8.23
N GLU A 49 1.67 13.00 -6.98
CA GLU A 49 2.41 11.79 -6.63
C GLU A 49 1.62 10.51 -6.98
N ASN A 50 0.35 10.45 -6.58
CA ASN A 50 -0.53 9.32 -6.87
C ASN A 50 -0.68 9.13 -8.38
N ARG A 51 -0.87 10.22 -9.13
CA ARG A 51 -0.95 10.17 -10.59
C ARG A 51 0.34 9.65 -11.21
N TYR A 52 1.50 10.11 -10.75
CA TYR A 52 2.80 9.63 -11.20
C TYR A 52 2.94 8.11 -10.97
N LYS A 53 2.64 7.63 -9.75
CA LYS A 53 2.65 6.22 -9.39
C LYS A 53 1.73 5.40 -10.31
N THR A 54 0.50 5.85 -10.57
CA THR A 54 -0.41 5.17 -11.48
C THR A 54 0.15 5.05 -12.89
N ILE A 55 0.75 6.13 -13.43
CA ILE A 55 1.34 6.13 -14.77
C ILE A 55 2.48 5.10 -14.83
N MET A 56 3.38 5.10 -13.86
CA MET A 56 4.50 4.15 -13.84
C MET A 56 4.04 2.69 -13.75
N ARG A 57 3.03 2.40 -12.90
CA ARG A 57 2.42 1.05 -12.82
C ARG A 57 1.74 0.63 -14.13
N ARG A 58 1.14 1.55 -14.87
CA ARG A 58 0.53 1.26 -16.18
C ARG A 58 1.60 0.98 -17.23
N LYS A 59 2.67 1.78 -17.27
CA LYS A 59 3.81 1.55 -18.19
C LYS A 59 4.46 0.19 -17.96
N ARG A 60 4.70 -0.18 -16.70
CA ARG A 60 5.25 -1.50 -16.34
C ARG A 60 4.38 -2.65 -16.87
N ARG A 61 3.07 -2.59 -16.63
CA ARG A 61 2.08 -3.57 -17.11
C ARG A 61 1.85 -3.60 -18.63
N GLN A 62 2.33 -2.61 -19.37
CA GLN A 62 2.27 -2.63 -20.83
C GLN A 62 3.51 -3.31 -21.43
N GLY A 63 4.65 -3.27 -20.73
CA GLY A 63 5.85 -4.02 -21.10
C GLY A 63 5.84 -5.47 -20.61
N GLU A 64 5.18 -5.74 -19.49
CA GLU A 64 4.93 -7.07 -18.95
C GLU A 64 3.55 -7.53 -19.44
N GLY A 65 3.49 -8.45 -20.41
CA GLY A 65 2.23 -8.97 -20.97
C GLY A 65 1.16 -9.22 -19.90
N SER A 66 -0.05 -8.72 -20.16
CA SER A 66 -1.21 -8.63 -19.26
C SER A 66 -1.49 -9.89 -18.41
N ALA A 67 -0.79 -10.06 -17.30
CA ALA A 67 -1.01 -11.17 -16.37
C ALA A 67 -2.20 -10.89 -15.41
N THR A 68 -2.57 -9.63 -15.16
CA THR A 68 -3.55 -9.31 -14.10
C THR A 68 -5.01 -9.59 -14.47
N GLY A 69 -5.37 -9.51 -15.76
CA GLY A 69 -6.72 -9.88 -16.22
C GLY A 69 -6.89 -11.40 -16.25
N VAL A 70 -5.90 -12.11 -16.81
CA VAL A 70 -5.88 -13.56 -16.92
C VAL A 70 -5.75 -14.23 -15.56
N ALA A 71 -4.91 -13.71 -14.65
CA ALA A 71 -4.75 -14.30 -13.31
C ALA A 71 -6.03 -14.20 -12.48
N ARG A 72 -6.72 -13.04 -12.48
CA ARG A 72 -8.01 -12.91 -11.80
C ARG A 72 -9.08 -13.81 -12.42
N ALA A 73 -9.17 -13.85 -13.74
CA ALA A 73 -10.08 -14.76 -14.44
C ALA A 73 -9.78 -16.24 -14.12
N ARG A 74 -8.51 -16.63 -14.04
CA ARG A 74 -8.07 -18.00 -13.70
C ARG A 74 -8.37 -18.36 -12.25
N ILE A 75 -8.23 -17.43 -11.30
CA ILE A 75 -8.61 -17.64 -9.89
C ILE A 75 -10.13 -17.81 -9.77
N LEU A 76 -10.92 -16.96 -10.45
CA LEU A 76 -12.38 -17.08 -10.46
C LEU A 76 -12.86 -18.38 -11.10
N LEU A 77 -12.24 -18.80 -12.22
CA LEU A 77 -12.56 -20.05 -12.90
C LEU A 77 -12.20 -21.28 -12.04
N ARG A 78 -11.04 -21.28 -11.36
CA ARG A 78 -10.67 -22.35 -10.41
C ARG A 78 -11.61 -22.43 -9.22
N LYS A 79 -12.07 -21.29 -8.70
CA LYS A 79 -13.01 -21.24 -7.58
C LYS A 79 -14.39 -21.77 -7.98
N ALA A 80 -14.84 -21.51 -9.22
CA ALA A 80 -16.09 -22.07 -9.74
C ALA A 80 -15.99 -23.59 -10.02
N ALA A 81 -14.83 -24.08 -10.44
CA ALA A 81 -14.61 -25.51 -10.67
C ALA A 81 -14.42 -26.33 -9.37
N ALA A 82 -14.19 -25.69 -8.23
CA ALA A 82 -13.96 -26.36 -6.94
C ALA A 82 -15.22 -26.51 -6.08
N SER A 83 -16.40 -26.14 -6.60
CA SER A 83 -17.68 -26.20 -5.89
C SER A 83 -18.62 -27.30 -6.38
N GLU A 84 -18.17 -28.16 -7.28
CA GLU A 84 -18.95 -29.26 -7.84
C GLU A 84 -18.12 -30.56 -7.71
N ASP A 85 -18.16 -31.19 -6.54
CA ASP A 85 -18.00 -32.64 -6.32
C ASP A 85 -18.05 -32.89 -4.80
N GLY A 86 -19.12 -33.54 -4.34
CA GLY A 86 -19.30 -33.96 -2.95
C GLY A 86 -18.87 -35.41 -2.72
N GLU A 87 -18.57 -35.75 -1.45
CA GLU A 87 -19.09 -36.90 -0.69
C GLU A 87 -18.34 -37.01 0.67
N GLU A 88 -19.06 -37.45 1.71
CA GLU A 88 -18.67 -37.55 3.12
C GLU A 88 -17.60 -38.63 3.39
N GLU A 89 -16.69 -38.40 4.35
CA GLU A 89 -16.22 -39.46 5.24
C GLU A 89 -15.93 -38.92 6.65
N HIS A 90 -16.66 -39.49 7.59
CA HIS A 90 -16.54 -39.41 9.04
C HIS A 90 -15.19 -39.98 9.52
N VAL A 91 -14.63 -39.52 10.64
CA VAL A 91 -14.01 -40.34 11.72
C VAL A 91 -13.30 -39.48 12.78
N MET A 92 -13.85 -39.60 13.99
CA MET A 92 -13.30 -39.59 15.35
C MET A 92 -12.49 -38.42 15.94
N GLU A 93 -13.00 -38.01 17.11
CA GLU A 93 -12.46 -37.18 18.19
C GLU A 93 -11.13 -37.70 18.74
N GLU A 94 -10.22 -36.81 19.14
CA GLU A 94 -9.47 -36.97 20.40
C GLU A 94 -9.16 -35.58 21.05
N GLU A 95 -9.53 -35.52 22.33
CA GLU A 95 -9.43 -34.55 23.42
C GLU A 95 -8.49 -33.32 23.34
N GLU A 96 -9.02 -32.18 23.78
CA GLU A 96 -8.26 -31.08 24.39
C GLU A 96 -7.65 -31.52 25.73
N PRO A 97 -6.57 -30.87 26.16
CA PRO A 97 -6.68 -30.30 27.50
C PRO A 97 -6.44 -28.80 27.55
N GLU A 98 -7.39 -28.16 28.23
CA GLU A 98 -7.34 -26.84 28.84
C GLU A 98 -6.07 -26.67 29.70
N ILE A 99 -5.51 -25.46 29.65
CA ILE A 99 -4.70 -24.94 30.74
C ILE A 99 -5.30 -23.60 31.17
N GLU A 100 -6.26 -23.67 32.10
CA GLU A 100 -6.45 -22.65 33.13
C GLU A 100 -5.29 -22.76 34.12
N GLU A 101 -4.71 -21.64 34.58
CA GLU A 101 -4.81 -21.14 35.96
C GLU A 101 -3.44 -20.42 36.20
N GLU A 102 -3.22 -19.36 36.99
CA GLU A 102 -4.00 -18.66 38.01
C GLU A 102 -3.65 -17.16 38.00
N GLU A 103 -4.62 -16.40 38.50
CA GLU A 103 -4.50 -15.04 39.00
C GLU A 103 -3.64 -14.99 40.29
N SER A 104 -2.77 -13.98 40.44
CA SER A 104 -2.31 -13.58 41.78
C SER A 104 -2.15 -12.06 41.87
N GLN A 105 -3.14 -11.43 42.50
CA GLN A 105 -3.02 -10.12 43.12
C GLN A 105 -2.19 -10.23 44.40
N SER A 106 -1.29 -9.28 44.66
CA SER A 106 -0.78 -9.00 46.01
C SER A 106 -0.45 -7.51 46.15
N LYS A 107 -0.91 -6.96 47.27
CA LYS A 107 -1.00 -5.55 47.65
C LYS A 107 0.28 -5.06 48.39
N GLN A 108 0.31 -3.73 48.61
CA GLN A 108 0.99 -2.98 49.68
C GLN A 108 2.53 -2.87 49.57
N GLY A 109 3.19 -1.75 49.87
CA GLY A 109 2.80 -0.46 50.41
C GLY A 109 4.04 0.44 50.59
N GLU A 110 3.78 1.75 50.67
CA GLU A 110 4.47 2.81 51.44
C GLU A 110 6.01 2.87 51.61
N SER A 111 6.57 4.01 51.17
CA SER A 111 7.26 5.04 51.99
C SER A 111 8.70 5.43 51.57
N GLN A 112 9.07 6.64 51.98
CA GLN A 112 10.33 7.42 51.81
C GLN A 112 10.34 8.38 50.60
N GLN A 113 10.75 9.65 50.71
CA GLN A 113 11.09 10.58 51.81
C GLN A 113 11.34 11.95 51.13
N ASP A 114 10.84 13.04 51.68
CA ASP A 114 11.49 14.38 51.73
C ASP A 114 10.74 15.29 52.71
#